data_AF-A0A1H9DDN7-F1
#
_entry.id   AF-A0A1H9DDN7-F1
#
_cell.length_a   1.000
_cell.length_b   1.000
_cell.length_c   1.000
_cell.angle_alpha   90.00
_cell.angle_beta   90.00
_cell.angle_gamma   90.00
#
_symmetry.space_group_name_H-M   'P 1'
#
loop_
_entity.id
_entity.type
_entity.pdbx_description
1 polymer ?
#
loop_
_entity_poly.entity_id
_entity_poly.type
_entity_poly.pdbx_seq_one_letter_code
_entity_poly.pdbx_strand_id
1 'polypeptide(L)'
;MSIVISIAVFVVSWILGVIGWAQIIGGLQNLKSRGVPMIITIVLWSAIIFISFLCVKHFLSTRILVWTIAMAISLIQVLLQGKIQ
;
A
#
# COMPACT_ATOMS: atom_id res chain seq x y z
N MET A 1 -7.00 -9.70 -23.26
CA MET A 1 -6.61 -10.33 -21.98
C MET A 1 -5.48 -9.59 -21.25
N SER A 2 -4.32 -9.35 -21.87
CA SER A 2 -3.16 -8.69 -21.24
C SER A 2 -3.47 -7.35 -20.56
N ILE A 3 -4.20 -6.45 -21.24
CA ILE A 3 -4.47 -5.09 -20.75
C ILE A 3 -5.48 -5.04 -19.61
N VAL A 4 -6.52 -5.87 -19.66
CA VAL A 4 -7.56 -5.95 -18.63
C VAL A 4 -6.94 -6.42 -17.29
N ILE A 5 -6.04 -7.41 -17.35
CA ILE A 5 -5.30 -7.88 -16.18
C ILE A 5 -4.41 -6.77 -15.62
N SER A 6 -3.71 -6.01 -16.48
CA SER A 6 -2.91 -4.87 -16.02
C SER A 6 -3.75 -3.81 -15.31
N ILE A 7 -4.92 -3.46 -15.85
CA ILE A 7 -5.84 -2.50 -15.23
C ILE A 7 -6.33 -3.04 -13.87
N ALA A 8 -6.69 -4.32 -13.79
CA ALA A 8 -7.10 -4.94 -12.53
C ALA A 8 -5.98 -4.92 -11.49
N VAL A 9 -4.75 -5.31 -11.87
CA VAL A 9 -3.57 -5.24 -10.98
C VAL A 9 -3.34 -3.81 -10.52
N PHE A 10 -3.43 -2.82 -11.42
CA PHE A 10 -3.27 -1.42 -11.07
C PHE A 10 -4.30 -0.97 -10.04
N VAL A 11 -5.59 -1.17 -10.30
CA VAL A 11 -6.68 -0.71 -9.42
C VAL A 11 -6.62 -1.39 -8.05
N VAL A 12 -6.43 -2.70 -8.00
CA VAL A 12 -6.35 -3.44 -6.74
C VAL A 12 -5.11 -3.03 -5.93
N SER A 13 -3.96 -2.92 -6.59
CA SER A 13 -2.71 -2.51 -5.93
C SER A 13 -2.77 -1.06 -5.47
N TRP A 14 -3.46 -0.19 -6.23
CA TRP A 14 -3.65 1.21 -5.88
C TRP A 14 -4.54 1.35 -4.64
N ILE A 15 -5.68 0.67 -4.59
CA ILE A 15 -6.57 0.67 -3.41
C ILE A 15 -5.83 0.13 -2.17
N LEU A 16 -5.15 -1.01 -2.34
CA LEU A 16 -4.36 -1.62 -1.25
C LEU A 16 -3.25 -0.66 -0.78
N GLY A 17 -2.59 0.02 -1.72
CA GLY A 17 -1.58 1.04 -1.42
C GLY A 17 -2.17 2.22 -0.66
N VAL A 18 -3.30 2.81 -1.11
CA VAL A 18 -3.90 3.97 -0.44
C VAL A 18 -4.26 3.64 1.00
N ILE A 19 -4.90 2.49 1.23
CA ILE A 19 -5.28 2.05 2.57
C ILE A 19 -4.03 1.73 3.40
N GLY A 20 -3.11 0.93 2.87
CA GLY A 20 -1.91 0.52 3.59
C GLY A 20 -1.02 1.70 3.97
N TRP A 21 -0.76 2.63 3.05
CA TRP A 21 0.02 3.83 3.32
C TRP A 21 -0.68 4.75 4.32
N ALA A 22 -2.00 4.92 4.25
CA ALA A 22 -2.72 5.74 5.22
C ALA A 22 -2.60 5.17 6.65
N GLN A 23 -2.66 3.85 6.80
CA GLN A 23 -2.52 3.19 8.10
C GLN A 23 -1.09 3.25 8.63
N ILE A 24 -0.10 3.08 7.75
CA ILE A 24 1.32 3.19 8.12
C ILE A 24 1.66 4.64 8.51
N ILE A 25 1.36 5.61 7.65
CA ILE A 25 1.69 7.03 7.87
C ILE A 25 0.87 7.59 9.03
N GLY A 26 -0.44 7.36 9.06
CA GLY A 26 -1.30 7.78 10.17
C GLY A 26 -0.91 7.13 11.50
N GLY A 27 -0.51 5.85 11.46
CA GLY A 27 0.03 5.15 12.62
C GLY A 27 1.33 5.78 13.12
N LEU A 28 2.26 6.13 12.23
CA LEU A 28 3.51 6.82 12.57
C LEU A 28 3.25 8.21 13.15
N GLN A 29 2.31 8.97 12.57
CA GLN A 29 1.93 10.30 13.06
C GLN A 29 1.31 10.25 14.46
N ASN A 30 0.51 9.22 14.75
CA ASN A 30 -0.20 9.05 16.03
C ASN A 30 0.51 8.15 17.04
N LEU A 31 1.72 7.67 16.74
CA LEU A 31 2.46 6.72 17.56
C LEU A 31 2.63 7.20 19.00
N LYS A 32 2.89 8.51 19.18
CA LYS A 32 3.07 9.14 20.49
C LYS A 32 1.79 9.21 21.32
N SER A 33 0.62 9.26 20.68
CA SER A 33 -0.67 9.43 21.37
C SER A 33 -1.34 8.08 21.69
N ARG A 34 -1.22 7.09 20.79
CA ARG A 34 -1.95 5.81 20.90
C ARG A 34 -1.07 4.61 21.27
N GLY A 35 0.26 4.74 21.25
CA GLY A 35 1.18 3.73 21.78
C GLY A 35 1.20 2.41 21.01
N VAL A 36 1.36 1.29 21.75
CA VAL A 36 1.59 -0.07 21.22
C VAL A 36 0.57 -0.53 20.16
N PRO A 37 -0.75 -0.27 20.28
CA PRO A 37 -1.72 -0.61 19.24
C PRO A 37 -1.37 -0.07 17.85
N MET A 38 -0.76 1.12 17.75
CA MET A 38 -0.38 1.68 16.45
C MET A 38 0.83 0.98 15.83
N ILE A 39 1.75 0.45 16.64
CA ILE A 39 2.87 -0.36 16.14
C ILE A 39 2.33 -1.61 15.44
N ILE A 40 1.34 -2.27 16.05
CA ILE A 40 0.71 -3.47 15.47
C ILE A 40 0.09 -3.14 14.11
N THR A 41 -0.64 -2.03 14.01
CA THR A 41 -1.24 -1.59 12.74
C THR A 41 -0.17 -1.32 11.67
N ILE A 42 0.91 -0.61 12.00
CA ILE A 42 2.01 -0.33 11.06
C ILE A 42 2.65 -1.64 10.57
N VAL A 43 2.96 -2.56 11.48
CA VAL A 43 3.60 -3.84 11.15
C VAL A 43 2.67 -4.70 10.29
N LEU A 44 1.39 -4.79 10.65
CA LEU A 44 0.38 -5.54 9.91
C LEU A 44 0.24 -5.03 8.48
N TRP A 45 0.09 -3.72 8.29
CA TRP A 45 -0.08 -3.14 6.95
C TRP A 45 1.21 -3.20 6.12
N SER A 46 2.37 -3.07 6.74
CA SER A 46 3.66 -3.29 6.07
C SER A 46 3.79 -4.74 5.57
N ALA A 47 3.36 -5.71 6.38
CA ALA A 47 3.32 -7.12 5.99
C ALA A 47 2.33 -7.36 4.84
N ILE A 48 1.15 -6.74 4.86
CA ILE A 48 0.15 -6.86 3.77
C ILE A 48 0.71 -6.30 2.45
N ILE A 49 1.33 -5.12 2.46
CA ILE A 49 1.97 -4.55 1.27
C ILE A 49 3.08 -5.48 0.76
N PHE A 50 3.91 -6.01 1.65
CA PHE A 50 4.98 -6.93 1.28
C PHE A 50 4.45 -8.25 0.70
N ILE A 51 3.40 -8.84 1.28
CA ILE A 51 2.76 -10.03 0.73
C ILE A 51 2.16 -9.73 -0.64
N SER A 52 1.54 -8.56 -0.84
CA SER A 52 1.01 -8.16 -2.15
C SER A 52 2.11 -8.08 -3.22
N PHE A 53 3.30 -7.59 -2.85
CA PHE A 53 4.48 -7.58 -3.72
C PHE A 53 4.90 -9.01 -4.08
N LEU A 54 4.99 -9.91 -3.10
CA LEU A 54 5.35 -11.31 -3.35
C LEU A 54 4.34 -12.01 -4.25
N CYS A 55 3.04 -11.77 -4.05
CA CYS A 55 1.98 -12.31 -4.90
C CYS A 55 2.13 -11.85 -6.36
N VAL A 56 2.33 -10.55 -6.59
CA VAL A 56 2.53 -10.04 -7.97
C VAL A 56 3.84 -10.56 -8.54
N LYS A 57 4.93 -10.58 -7.76
CA LYS A 57 6.24 -11.06 -8.21
C LYS A 57 6.20 -12.53 -8.64
N HIS A 58 5.47 -13.37 -7.91
CA HIS A 58 5.44 -14.81 -8.16
C HIS A 58 4.41 -15.19 -9.23
N PHE A 59 3.18 -14.66 -9.17
CA PHE A 59 2.09 -15.06 -10.06
C PHE A 59 1.93 -14.16 -11.29
N LEU A 60 2.41 -12.92 -11.24
CA LEU A 60 2.16 -11.88 -12.25
C LEU A 60 3.43 -11.06 -12.54
N SER A 61 4.58 -11.74 -12.68
CA SER A 61 5.91 -11.10 -12.77
C SER A 61 6.01 -10.02 -13.85
N THR A 62 5.34 -10.21 -15.00
CA THR A 62 5.26 -9.23 -16.09
C THR A 62 4.51 -7.94 -15.74
N ARG A 63 3.83 -7.90 -14.58
CA ARG A 63 3.03 -6.79 -14.07
C ARG A 63 3.61 -6.14 -12.81
N ILE A 64 4.81 -6.53 -12.39
CA ILE A 64 5.50 -5.89 -11.25
C ILE A 64 5.57 -4.37 -11.45
N LEU A 65 5.90 -3.91 -12.65
CA LEU A 65 5.99 -2.49 -12.95
C LEU A 65 4.64 -1.77 -12.71
N VAL A 66 3.53 -2.41 -13.07
CA VAL A 66 2.18 -1.88 -12.85
C VAL A 66 1.87 -1.77 -11.36
N TRP A 67 2.21 -2.81 -10.57
CA TRP A 67 2.10 -2.78 -9.11
C TRP A 67 2.95 -1.66 -8.50
N THR A 68 4.20 -1.50 -8.95
CA THR A 68 5.13 -0.46 -8.46
C THR A 68 4.59 0.94 -8.72
N ILE A 69 4.07 1.20 -9.93
CA ILE A 69 3.46 2.49 -10.26
C ILE A 69 2.24 2.75 -9.36
N ALA A 70 1.36 1.75 -9.18
CA ALA A 70 0.19 1.89 -8.33
C ALA A 70 0.56 2.18 -6.86
N MET A 71 1.62 1.53 -6.34
CA MET A 71 2.17 1.79 -5.00
C MET A 71 2.79 3.17 -4.86
N ALA A 72 3.49 3.66 -5.88
CA ALA A 72 4.06 5.00 -5.88
C ALA A 72 2.99 6.09 -5.92
N ILE A 73 1.98 5.95 -6.79
CA ILE A 73 0.86 6.90 -6.89
C ILE A 73 0.08 6.96 -5.59
N SER A 74 -0.24 5.80 -5.01
CA SER A 74 -0.96 5.75 -3.73
C SER A 74 -0.17 6.36 -2.59
N LEU A 75 1.14 6.13 -2.53
CA LEU A 75 2.01 6.78 -1.53
C LEU A 75 1.98 8.31 -1.67
N ILE A 76 2.15 8.82 -2.89
CA ILE A 76 2.11 10.27 -3.17
C ILE A 76 0.76 10.85 -2.75
N GLN A 77 -0.35 10.19 -3.08
CA GLN A 77 -1.69 10.64 -2.69
C GLN A 77 -1.85 10.73 -1.18
N VAL A 78 -1.39 9.73 -0.44
CA VAL A 78 -1.49 9.73 1.03
C VAL A 78 -0.59 10.82 1.63
N LEU A 79 0.61 11.03 1.10
CA LEU A 79 1.49 12.12 1.55
C LEU A 79 0.89 13.51 1.28
N LEU A 80 0.20 13.68 0.15
CA LEU A 80 -0.46 14.94 -0.20
C LEU A 80 -1.69 15.25 0.67
N GLN A 81 -2.29 14.26 1.33
CA GLN A 81 -3.41 14.49 2.26
C GLN A 81 -2.96 15.15 3.58
N GLY A 82 -1.66 15.21 3.87
CA GLY A 82 -1.13 15.92 5.03
C GLY A 82 -1.25 15.12 6.34
N LYS A 83 -1.85 15.74 7.38
CA LYS A 83 -2.00 15.08 8.70
C LYS A 83 -3.20 14.13 8.68
N ILE A 84 -2.94 12.87 8.96
CA ILE A 84 -3.91 11.79 9.08
C ILE A 84 -4.08 11.53 10.58
N GLN A 85 -5.01 12.27 11.22
CA GLN A 85 -5.32 12.15 12.65
C GLN A 85 -6.15 10.89 12.95
#